data_AF-A0A1G1YL52-F1
#
_entry.id   AF-A0A1G1YL52-F1
#
_cell.length_a   1.000
_cell.length_b   1.000
_cell.length_c   1.000
_cell.angle_alpha   90.00
_cell.angle_beta   90.00
_cell.angle_gamma   90.00
#
_symmetry.space_group_name_H-M   'P 1'
#
loop_
_entity.id
_entity.type
_entity.pdbx_description
1 polymer ?
#
loop_
_entity_poly.entity_id
_entity_poly.type
_entity_poly.pdbx_seq_one_letter_code
_entity_poly.pdbx_strand_id
1 'polypeptide(L)'
;MEKEPAFQSIEDKFRQQIGERFDLWVSIIDEAKVSEGTKEKIKEILSTFRDKALANWWADIDDAFYGTINAMFNAIYDESNKNEAKALFQNIRDDMWMLFREIRD
;
A
#
# COMPACT_ATOMS: atom_id res chain seq x y z
N MET A 1 19.84 19.89 6.21
CA MET A 1 19.31 19.45 4.91
C MET A 1 19.76 18.02 4.71
N GLU A 2 18.89 17.07 4.98
CA GLU A 2 19.11 15.71 4.50
C GLU A 2 19.04 15.75 2.97
N LYS A 3 20.08 15.23 2.31
CA LYS A 3 20.09 15.14 0.85
C LYS A 3 19.12 14.03 0.46
N GLU A 4 18.17 14.33 -0.41
CA GLU A 4 17.34 13.31 -1.03
C GLU A 4 18.26 12.21 -1.62
N PRO A 5 17.89 10.92 -1.51
CA PRO A 5 18.66 9.85 -2.10
C PRO A 5 18.84 10.11 -3.60
N ALA A 6 20.08 10.07 -4.08
CA ALA A 6 20.33 10.12 -5.51
C ALA A 6 19.95 8.77 -6.12
N PHE A 7 18.70 8.63 -6.56
CA PHE A 7 18.24 7.43 -7.25
C PHE A 7 18.84 7.37 -8.66
N GLN A 8 19.33 6.20 -9.06
CA GLN A 8 19.87 5.98 -10.41
C GLN A 8 18.76 5.84 -11.47
N SER A 9 17.57 5.41 -11.06
CA SER A 9 16.39 5.27 -11.91
C SER A 9 15.08 5.36 -11.10
N ILE A 10 13.95 5.56 -11.80
CA ILE A 10 12.60 5.46 -11.21
C ILE A 10 12.36 4.07 -10.65
N GLU A 11 12.91 3.03 -11.28
CA GLU A 11 12.82 1.65 -10.79
C GLU A 11 13.51 1.49 -9.43
N ASP A 12 14.73 2.02 -9.27
CA ASP A 12 15.45 1.95 -7.99
C ASP A 12 14.72 2.71 -6.89
N LYS A 13 14.20 3.90 -7.23
CA LYS A 13 13.35 4.70 -6.34
C LYS A 13 12.14 3.88 -5.89
N PHE A 14 11.43 3.28 -6.83
CA PHE A 14 10.26 2.46 -6.53
C PHE A 14 10.61 1.28 -5.62
N ARG A 15 11.64 0.50 -5.97
CA ARG A 15 12.06 -0.70 -5.20
C ARG A 15 12.42 -0.36 -3.75
N GLN A 16 13.04 0.79 -3.51
CA GLN A 16 13.32 1.25 -2.16
C GLN A 16 12.03 1.71 -1.45
N GLN A 17 11.27 2.60 -2.08
CA GLN A 17 10.08 3.22 -1.47
C GLN A 17 8.97 2.22 -1.17
N ILE A 18 8.76 1.20 -2.00
CA ILE A 18 7.71 0.20 -1.77
C ILE A 18 7.97 -0.62 -0.50
N GLY A 19 9.24 -0.86 -0.15
CA GLY A 19 9.62 -1.53 1.11
C GLY A 19 9.31 -0.66 2.32
N GLU A 20 9.82 0.58 2.31
CA GLU A 20 9.62 1.55 3.40
C GLU A 20 8.13 1.86 3.65
N ARG A 21 7.35 2.02 2.57
CA ARG A 21 5.90 2.24 2.66
C ARG A 21 5.16 1.00 3.14
N PHE A 22 5.59 -0.19 2.75
CA PHE A 22 4.97 -1.43 3.26
C PHE A 22 5.11 -1.56 4.77
N ASP A 23 6.31 -1.30 5.32
CA ASP A 23 6.55 -1.33 6.76
C ASP A 23 5.69 -0.29 7.49
N LEU A 24 5.55 0.92 6.91
CA LEU A 24 4.64 1.95 7.41
C LEU A 24 3.18 1.48 7.40
N TRP A 25 2.70 0.90 6.30
CA TRP A 25 1.32 0.41 6.21
C TRP A 25 1.04 -0.69 7.23
N VAL A 26 1.99 -1.62 7.45
CA VAL A 26 1.86 -2.66 8.48
C VAL A 26 1.73 -2.03 9.87
N SER A 27 2.55 -1.03 10.20
CA SER A 27 2.45 -0.32 11.47
C SER A 27 1.08 0.35 11.65
N ILE A 28 0.56 1.01 10.61
CA ILE A 28 -0.78 1.64 10.65
C ILE A 28 -1.88 0.59 10.85
N ILE A 29 -1.76 -0.58 10.20
CA ILE A 29 -2.74 -1.67 10.34
C ILE A 29 -2.70 -2.26 11.75
N ASP A 30 -1.52 -2.45 12.32
CA ASP A 30 -1.34 -3.01 13.66
C ASP A 30 -2.01 -2.15 14.74
N GLU A 31 -1.90 -0.84 14.61
CA GLU A 31 -2.46 0.14 15.55
C GLU A 31 -3.97 0.39 15.34
N ALA A 32 -4.52 0.01 14.19
CA ALA A 32 -5.93 0.27 13.86
C ALA A 32 -6.89 -0.53 14.75
N LYS A 33 -8.00 0.11 15.14
CA LYS A 33 -9.07 -0.52 15.94
C LYS A 33 -10.09 -1.29 15.09
N VAL A 34 -9.59 -2.12 14.18
CA VAL A 34 -10.38 -3.07 13.36
C VAL A 34 -10.14 -4.50 13.83
N SER A 35 -10.96 -5.45 13.39
CA SER A 35 -10.78 -6.86 13.76
C SER A 35 -9.45 -7.41 13.24
N GLU A 36 -8.85 -8.34 13.98
CA GLU A 36 -7.59 -8.99 13.58
C GLU A 36 -7.73 -9.70 12.22
N GLY A 37 -8.88 -10.30 11.92
CA GLY A 37 -9.14 -10.91 10.61
C GLY A 37 -9.12 -9.88 9.46
N THR A 38 -9.63 -8.67 9.67
CA THR A 38 -9.51 -7.58 8.70
C THR A 38 -8.06 -7.11 8.57
N LYS A 39 -7.31 -7.00 9.67
CA LYS A 39 -5.88 -6.64 9.64
C LYS A 39 -5.07 -7.63 8.80
N GLU A 40 -5.18 -8.91 9.10
CA GLU A 40 -4.48 -9.99 8.39
C GLU A 40 -4.80 -9.95 6.89
N LYS A 41 -6.08 -9.83 6.53
CA LYS A 41 -6.52 -9.75 5.14
C LYS A 41 -5.92 -8.55 4.40
N ILE A 42 -5.88 -7.37 5.03
CA ILE A 42 -5.27 -6.18 4.41
C ILE A 42 -3.76 -6.37 4.24
N LYS A 43 -3.06 -6.93 5.24
CA LYS A 43 -1.62 -7.22 5.15
C LYS A 43 -1.29 -8.19 4.02
N GLU A 44 -2.08 -9.25 3.85
CA GLU A 44 -1.93 -10.21 2.75
C GLU A 44 -2.10 -9.55 1.37
N ILE A 45 -3.12 -8.69 1.24
CA ILE A 45 -3.38 -7.91 0.03
C ILE A 45 -2.17 -7.02 -0.31
N LEU A 46 -1.66 -6.27 0.68
CA LEU A 46 -0.52 -5.38 0.49
C LEU A 46 0.79 -6.14 0.24
N SER A 47 0.99 -7.30 0.88
CA SER A 47 2.17 -8.15 0.63
C SER A 47 2.14 -8.66 -0.80
N THR A 48 0.99 -9.13 -1.27
CA THR A 48 0.81 -9.60 -2.65
C THR A 48 1.12 -8.47 -3.65
N PHE A 49 0.65 -7.25 -3.35
CA PHE A 49 0.96 -6.07 -4.16
C PHE A 49 2.46 -5.80 -4.21
N ARG A 50 3.12 -5.68 -3.04
CA ARG A 50 4.57 -5.45 -2.93
C ARG A 50 5.36 -6.50 -3.70
N ASP A 51 5.08 -7.78 -3.47
CA ASP A 51 5.85 -8.89 -4.04
C ASP A 51 5.70 -8.94 -5.56
N LYS A 52 4.47 -8.72 -6.07
CA LYS A 52 4.22 -8.61 -7.52
C LYS A 52 4.92 -7.39 -8.12
N ALA A 53 4.84 -6.24 -7.46
CA ALA A 53 5.46 -5.02 -7.96
C ALA A 53 7.00 -5.10 -7.91
N LEU A 54 7.59 -5.82 -6.96
CA LEU A 54 9.04 -6.08 -6.96
C LEU A 54 9.47 -7.08 -8.05
N ALA A 55 8.62 -8.06 -8.36
CA ALA A 55 8.90 -9.06 -9.38
C ALA A 55 8.71 -8.51 -10.81
N ASN A 56 7.71 -7.66 -11.02
CA ASN A 56 7.35 -7.12 -12.32
C ASN A 56 6.84 -5.68 -12.19
N TRP A 57 7.78 -4.75 -11.98
CA TRP A 57 7.48 -3.40 -11.51
C TRP A 57 6.67 -2.54 -12.46
N TRP A 58 6.62 -2.86 -13.76
CA TRP A 58 5.99 -1.98 -14.74
C TRP A 58 4.90 -2.61 -15.59
N ALA A 59 4.92 -3.94 -15.83
CA ALA A 59 4.06 -4.51 -16.87
C ALA A 59 2.57 -4.27 -16.63
N ASP A 60 2.12 -4.21 -15.37
CA ASP A 60 0.71 -4.08 -14.99
C ASP A 60 0.54 -3.23 -13.71
N ILE A 61 1.36 -2.19 -13.53
CA ILE A 61 1.35 -1.44 -12.25
C ILE A 61 0.01 -0.74 -12.00
N ASP A 62 -0.65 -0.23 -13.04
CA ASP A 62 -1.99 0.36 -12.96
C ASP A 62 -2.99 -0.65 -12.38
N ASP A 63 -3.12 -1.81 -13.03
CA ASP A 63 -4.04 -2.88 -12.62
C ASP A 63 -3.70 -3.42 -11.22
N ALA A 64 -2.42 -3.51 -10.88
CA ALA A 64 -1.97 -3.88 -9.55
C ALA A 64 -2.43 -2.86 -8.50
N PHE A 65 -2.29 -1.56 -8.75
CA PHE A 65 -2.73 -0.50 -7.84
C PHE A 65 -4.26 -0.49 -7.67
N TYR A 66 -5.01 -0.42 -8.78
CA TYR A 66 -6.48 -0.40 -8.73
C TYR A 66 -7.04 -1.69 -8.10
N GLY A 67 -6.48 -2.84 -8.45
CA GLY A 67 -6.86 -4.14 -7.89
C GLY A 67 -6.62 -4.21 -6.38
N THR A 68 -5.46 -3.73 -5.91
CA THR A 68 -5.13 -3.67 -4.48
C THR A 68 -6.09 -2.77 -3.72
N ILE A 69 -6.36 -1.57 -4.22
CA ILE A 69 -7.31 -0.63 -3.58
C ILE A 69 -8.70 -1.25 -3.49
N ASN A 70 -9.19 -1.87 -4.56
CA ASN A 70 -10.50 -2.51 -4.57
C ASN A 70 -10.56 -3.72 -3.60
N ALA A 71 -9.50 -4.54 -3.56
CA ALA A 71 -9.40 -5.66 -2.64
C ALA A 71 -9.42 -5.20 -1.17
N MET A 72 -8.68 -4.15 -0.82
CA MET A 72 -8.70 -3.56 0.52
C MET A 72 -10.08 -3.01 0.88
N PHE A 73 -10.73 -2.31 -0.05
CA PHE A 73 -12.10 -1.82 0.16
C PHE A 73 -13.06 -2.96 0.49
N ASN A 74 -12.99 -4.08 -0.24
CA ASN A 74 -13.79 -5.26 0.05
C ASN A 74 -13.40 -5.94 1.37
N ALA A 75 -12.14 -5.84 1.80
CA ALA A 75 -11.70 -6.37 3.09
C ALA A 75 -12.27 -5.61 4.28
N ILE A 76 -12.48 -4.29 4.15
CA ILE A 76 -13.04 -3.45 5.21
C ILE A 76 -14.57 -3.33 5.17
N TYR A 77 -15.21 -3.73 4.07
CA TYR A 77 -16.65 -3.49 3.83
C TYR A 77 -17.55 -4.11 4.92
N ASP A 78 -17.18 -5.30 5.39
CA ASP A 78 -17.92 -6.07 6.39
C ASP A 78 -17.46 -5.79 7.84
N GLU A 79 -16.56 -4.84 8.06
CA GLU A 79 -16.07 -4.52 9.39
C GLU A 79 -17.16 -3.83 10.24
N SER A 80 -17.30 -4.31 11.48
CA SER A 80 -18.24 -3.78 12.47
C SER A 80 -17.91 -2.34 12.86
N ASN A 81 -16.62 -2.02 12.96
CA ASN A 81 -16.13 -0.68 13.23
C ASN A 81 -15.88 0.11 11.93
N LYS A 82 -16.98 0.47 11.24
CA LYS A 82 -16.94 1.10 9.91
C LYS A 82 -16.13 2.39 9.82
N ASN A 83 -16.13 3.21 10.88
CA ASN A 83 -15.42 4.49 10.87
C ASN A 83 -13.91 4.28 10.90
N GLU A 84 -13.44 3.40 11.79
CA GLU A 84 -12.03 3.06 11.88
C GLU A 84 -11.55 2.35 10.61
N ALA A 85 -12.32 1.38 10.12
CA ALA A 85 -11.97 0.64 8.92
C ALA A 85 -11.88 1.56 7.69
N LYS A 86 -12.81 2.52 7.57
CA LYS A 86 -12.77 3.54 6.53
C LYS A 86 -11.55 4.45 6.67
N ALA A 87 -11.21 4.90 7.88
CA ALA A 87 -10.04 5.73 8.11
C ALA A 87 -8.74 4.98 7.75
N LEU A 88 -8.61 3.72 8.18
CA LEU A 88 -7.51 2.82 7.82
C LEU A 88 -7.36 2.70 6.31
N PHE A 89 -8.46 2.38 5.61
CA PHE A 89 -8.47 2.28 4.15
C PHE A 89 -8.06 3.61 3.49
N GLN A 90 -8.60 4.74 3.94
CA GLN A 90 -8.27 6.05 3.37
C GLN A 90 -6.78 6.37 3.53
N ASN A 91 -6.20 6.15 4.71
CA ASN A 91 -4.79 6.40 4.98
C ASN A 91 -3.88 5.60 4.04
N ILE A 92 -4.12 4.29 3.92
CA ILE A 92 -3.30 3.43 3.06
C ILE A 92 -3.54 3.76 1.59
N ARG A 93 -4.81 3.94 1.17
CA ARG A 93 -5.16 4.28 -0.21
C ARG A 93 -4.49 5.58 -0.67
N ASP A 94 -4.51 6.61 0.17
CA ASP A 94 -3.97 7.92 -0.19
C ASP A 94 -2.44 7.86 -0.31
N ASP A 95 -1.78 7.13 0.59
CA ASP A 95 -0.34 6.89 0.50
C ASP A 95 0.04 6.04 -0.73
N MET A 96 -0.72 4.99 -1.03
CA MET A 96 -0.58 4.22 -2.28
C MET A 96 -0.73 5.12 -3.52
N TRP A 97 -1.70 6.04 -3.54
CA TRP A 97 -1.84 6.99 -4.65
C TRP A 97 -0.65 7.93 -4.79
N MET A 98 -0.04 8.34 -3.69
CA MET A 98 1.18 9.15 -3.73
C MET A 98 2.33 8.35 -4.35
N LEU A 99 2.56 7.12 -3.89
CA LEU A 99 3.55 6.23 -4.48
C LEU A 99 3.31 6.04 -5.99
N PHE A 100 2.07 5.75 -6.40
CA PHE A 100 1.73 5.54 -7.81
C PHE A 100 2.06 6.76 -8.68
N ARG A 101 1.72 7.97 -8.23
CA ARG A 101 2.02 9.21 -8.95
C ARG A 101 3.52 9.45 -9.07
N GLU A 102 4.26 9.21 -7.98
CA GLU A 102 5.72 9.40 -7.95
C GLU A 102 6.50 8.51 -8.94
N ILE A 103 5.91 7.39 -9.38
CA ILE A 103 6.52 6.47 -10.35
C ILE A 103 6.06 6.81 -11.78
N ARG A 104 4.87 7.41 -11.94
CA ARG A 104 4.27 7.69 -13.25
C ARG A 104 4.70 9.02 -13.84
N ASP A 105 5.05 9.99 -13.00
CA ASP A 105 5.56 11.32 -13.38
C ASP A 105 7.07 11.30 -13.66
#